data_AF-A0A7S0PMD5-F1
#
_entry.id   AF-A0A7S0PMD5-F1
#
_cell.length_a   1.000
_cell.length_b   1.000
_cell.length_c   1.000
_cell.angle_alpha   90.00
_cell.angle_beta   90.00
_cell.angle_gamma   90.00
#
_symmetry.space_group_name_H-M   'P 1'
#
loop_
_entity.id
_entity.type
_entity.pdbx_description
1 polymer ?
#
loop_
_entity_poly.entity_id
_entity_poly.type
_entity_poly.pdbx_seq_one_letter_code
_entity_poly.pdbx_strand_id
1 'polypeptide(L)'
;GVTSCTDRVLTEAVCTLDVTTRVELKAAVDTCVGDWLCELAMPLWNVSRVTDTSFLFKGKSKFNVDISQWEMSQVTTVAGMFEGASSFHQDITGWTLASGANTTGMFTGADTWLSRASRADGSATTDGPPTAWVTSGRCFINEHVQSGWCVACDAGEYNAPGDDPALGVDTRCDAFPDKTALKTAVDNCLAVNPTGKLCCSRGANCGAAGTA
;
A
#
# COMPACT_ATOMS: atom_id res chain seq x y z
N GLY A 1 -22.63 4.15 -16.12
CA GLY A 1 -22.28 4.34 -14.71
C GLY A 1 -20.99 5.12 -14.69
N VAL A 2 -20.93 6.20 -13.92
CA VAL A 2 -20.02 7.35 -14.12
C VAL A 2 -18.54 6.95 -14.14
N THR A 3 -18.01 6.77 -15.34
CA THR A 3 -16.58 6.85 -15.68
C THR A 3 -16.31 8.27 -16.14
N SER A 4 -16.01 9.18 -15.22
CA SER A 4 -15.48 10.48 -15.62
C SER A 4 -14.45 10.96 -14.60
N CYS A 5 -13.17 10.75 -14.92
CA CYS A 5 -12.20 11.84 -14.74
C CYS A 5 -12.78 12.99 -15.57
N THR A 6 -13.21 14.07 -14.93
CA THR A 6 -13.89 15.20 -15.61
C THR A 6 -13.11 15.60 -16.85
N ASP A 7 -13.71 15.36 -18.01
CA ASP A 7 -13.22 15.58 -19.36
C ASP A 7 -11.88 14.91 -19.75
N ARG A 8 -11.90 13.60 -20.06
CA ARG A 8 -11.37 13.04 -21.34
C ARG A 8 -11.41 11.51 -21.37
N VAL A 9 -11.60 11.00 -22.59
CA VAL A 9 -11.54 9.59 -23.00
C VAL A 9 -10.19 8.98 -22.61
N LEU A 10 -10.21 7.71 -22.19
CA LEU A 10 -9.04 6.88 -21.91
C LEU A 10 -8.12 6.77 -23.15
N THR A 11 -7.16 7.68 -23.27
CA THR A 11 -5.95 7.49 -24.08
C THR A 11 -4.76 7.99 -23.27
N GLU A 12 -3.90 7.08 -22.84
CA GLU A 12 -2.51 7.27 -22.37
C GLU A 12 -2.13 8.69 -21.86
N ALA A 13 -2.62 9.10 -20.68
CA ALA A 13 -1.97 10.07 -19.78
C ALA A 13 -2.90 10.42 -18.60
N VAL A 14 -2.48 10.06 -17.40
CA VAL A 14 -2.72 10.76 -16.12
C VAL A 14 -4.17 11.20 -15.83
N CYS A 15 -4.95 10.33 -15.17
CA CYS A 15 -6.13 10.78 -14.41
C CYS A 15 -5.65 11.43 -13.10
N THR A 16 -5.33 12.72 -13.12
CA THR A 16 -5.23 13.50 -11.87
C THR A 16 -6.64 13.86 -11.41
N LEU A 17 -7.03 13.39 -10.23
CA LEU A 17 -8.23 13.84 -9.55
C LEU A 17 -7.85 15.01 -8.65
N ASP A 18 -8.43 16.19 -8.86
CA ASP A 18 -8.30 17.34 -7.97
C ASP A 18 -9.56 17.45 -7.11
N VAL A 19 -9.47 17.13 -5.83
CA VAL A 19 -10.59 17.16 -4.89
C VAL A 19 -10.31 18.13 -3.77
N THR A 20 -11.37 18.81 -3.33
CA THR A 20 -11.26 19.88 -2.32
C THR A 20 -12.01 19.55 -1.04
N THR A 21 -12.92 18.57 -1.10
CA THR A 21 -13.75 18.20 0.04
C THR A 21 -13.63 16.72 0.37
N ARG A 22 -13.89 16.40 1.64
CA ARG A 22 -14.05 15.01 2.12
C ARG A 22 -15.08 14.25 1.29
N VAL A 23 -16.21 14.88 0.95
CA VAL A 23 -17.33 14.22 0.28
C VAL A 23 -16.92 13.77 -1.13
N GLU A 24 -16.27 14.65 -1.87
CA GLU A 24 -15.74 14.34 -3.21
C GLU A 24 -14.71 13.21 -3.15
N LEU A 25 -13.73 13.33 -2.23
CA LEU A 25 -12.68 12.33 -2.08
C LEU A 25 -13.28 10.96 -1.67
N LYS A 26 -14.24 10.94 -0.74
CA LYS A 26 -14.91 9.71 -0.30
C LYS A 26 -15.69 9.04 -1.42
N ALA A 27 -16.45 9.82 -2.19
CA ALA A 27 -17.20 9.30 -3.34
C ALA A 27 -16.27 8.73 -4.41
N ALA A 28 -15.13 9.39 -4.67
CA ALA A 28 -14.11 8.90 -5.58
C ALA A 28 -13.52 7.58 -5.08
N VAL A 29 -13.07 7.50 -3.82
CA VAL A 29 -12.54 6.27 -3.21
C VAL A 29 -13.56 5.13 -3.19
N ASP A 30 -14.84 5.40 -2.96
CA ASP A 30 -15.89 4.39 -2.98
C ASP A 30 -16.15 3.80 -4.36
N THR A 31 -15.98 4.61 -5.39
CA THR A 31 -16.08 4.14 -6.79
C THR A 31 -14.81 3.44 -7.24
N CYS A 32 -13.65 3.91 -6.76
CA CYS A 32 -12.34 3.51 -7.25
C CYS A 32 -11.86 2.17 -6.71
N VAL A 33 -12.06 1.91 -5.41
CA VAL A 33 -11.53 0.69 -4.78
C VAL A 33 -12.22 -0.54 -5.35
N GLY A 34 -11.41 -1.45 -5.91
CA GLY A 34 -11.87 -2.61 -6.67
C GLY A 34 -11.81 -2.44 -8.19
N ASP A 35 -11.56 -1.23 -8.70
CA ASP A 35 -11.29 -0.96 -10.11
C ASP A 35 -9.79 -0.80 -10.35
N TRP A 36 -9.21 -1.72 -11.13
CA TRP A 36 -7.77 -1.77 -11.38
C TRP A 36 -7.22 -0.48 -12.02
N LEU A 37 -7.92 0.08 -13.00
CA LEU A 37 -7.46 1.27 -13.72
C LEU A 37 -7.52 2.50 -12.82
N CYS A 38 -8.56 2.57 -11.98
CA CYS A 38 -8.69 3.65 -11.03
C CYS A 38 -7.64 3.57 -9.91
N GLU A 39 -7.42 2.39 -9.33
CA GLU A 39 -6.42 2.18 -8.29
C GLU A 39 -5.01 2.52 -8.79
N LEU A 40 -4.68 2.27 -10.06
CA LEU A 40 -3.41 2.67 -10.67
C LEU A 40 -3.22 4.21 -10.71
N ALA A 41 -4.30 4.98 -10.79
CA ALA A 41 -4.27 6.45 -10.85
C ALA A 41 -4.35 7.12 -9.47
N MET A 42 -4.76 6.40 -8.43
CA MET A 42 -4.93 6.93 -7.07
C MET A 42 -3.68 7.60 -6.46
N PRO A 43 -2.43 7.12 -6.70
CA PRO A 43 -1.24 7.81 -6.22
C PRO A 43 -1.10 9.24 -6.76
N LEU A 44 -1.73 9.55 -7.91
CA LEU A 44 -1.65 10.82 -8.61
C LEU A 44 -2.79 11.79 -8.26
N TRP A 45 -3.64 11.43 -7.30
CA TRP A 45 -4.73 12.29 -6.85
C TRP A 45 -4.20 13.46 -6.04
N ASN A 46 -4.60 14.67 -6.41
CA ASN A 46 -4.33 15.86 -5.63
C ASN A 46 -5.36 15.98 -4.50
N VAL A 47 -4.90 15.65 -3.29
CA VAL A 47 -5.69 15.75 -2.05
C VAL A 47 -5.24 16.90 -1.14
N SER A 48 -4.30 17.74 -1.60
CA SER A 48 -3.65 18.81 -0.80
C SER A 48 -4.60 19.87 -0.22
N ARG A 49 -5.83 19.95 -0.74
CA ARG A 49 -6.86 20.90 -0.30
C ARG A 49 -7.88 20.28 0.64
N VAL A 50 -7.85 18.96 0.84
CA VAL A 50 -8.76 18.25 1.72
C VAL A 50 -8.27 18.37 3.16
N THR A 51 -9.18 18.68 4.08
CA THR A 51 -8.86 18.84 5.51
C THR A 51 -9.35 17.70 6.40
N ASP A 52 -10.21 16.82 5.88
CA ASP A 52 -10.78 15.67 6.59
C ASP A 52 -10.80 14.44 5.67
N THR A 53 -10.07 13.40 6.06
CA THR A 53 -10.00 12.10 5.39
C THR A 53 -10.50 10.96 6.28
N SER A 54 -11.27 11.28 7.33
CA SER A 54 -11.78 10.26 8.25
C SER A 54 -12.62 9.20 7.56
N PHE A 55 -12.37 7.96 7.95
CA PHE A 55 -13.03 6.75 7.48
C PHE A 55 -12.94 6.51 5.96
N LEU A 56 -11.96 7.10 5.27
CA LEU A 56 -11.86 7.03 3.81
C LEU A 56 -11.75 5.59 3.29
N PHE A 57 -10.96 4.77 3.96
CA PHE A 57 -10.75 3.35 3.64
C PHE A 57 -11.33 2.40 4.68
N LYS A 58 -12.21 2.88 5.57
CA LYS A 58 -12.83 2.07 6.62
C LYS A 58 -13.55 0.86 6.03
N GLY A 59 -13.20 -0.34 6.53
CA GLY A 59 -13.79 -1.62 6.13
C GLY A 59 -13.37 -2.12 4.74
N LYS A 60 -12.51 -1.40 4.01
CA LYS A 60 -12.01 -1.84 2.70
C LYS A 60 -10.88 -2.85 2.89
N SER A 61 -11.24 -4.06 3.32
CA SER A 61 -10.28 -5.11 3.75
C SER A 61 -9.24 -5.53 2.72
N LYS A 62 -9.48 -5.28 1.43
CA LYS A 62 -8.55 -5.56 0.31
C LYS A 62 -7.74 -4.35 -0.15
N PHE A 63 -8.02 -3.15 0.38
CA PHE A 63 -7.35 -1.92 -0.02
C PHE A 63 -5.87 -1.97 0.36
N ASN A 64 -5.00 -1.75 -0.63
CA ASN A 64 -3.56 -1.74 -0.44
C ASN A 64 -2.83 -0.95 -1.53
N VAL A 65 -3.47 0.10 -2.05
CA VAL A 65 -2.90 0.94 -3.11
C VAL A 65 -1.90 1.91 -2.48
N ASP A 66 -0.74 2.09 -3.12
CA ASP A 66 0.25 3.07 -2.69
C ASP A 66 -0.31 4.49 -2.78
N ILE A 67 -0.37 5.15 -1.63
CA ILE A 67 -0.82 6.54 -1.46
C ILE A 67 0.23 7.36 -0.71
N SER A 68 1.47 6.87 -0.60
CA SER A 68 2.58 7.54 0.08
C SER A 68 2.82 8.96 -0.45
N GLN A 69 2.50 9.21 -1.72
CA GLN A 69 2.68 10.49 -2.41
C GLN A 69 1.59 11.54 -2.12
N TRP A 70 0.53 11.20 -1.39
CA TRP A 70 -0.51 12.16 -1.04
C TRP A 70 0.02 13.28 -0.13
N GLU A 71 -0.28 14.52 -0.48
CA GLU A 71 -0.02 15.69 0.36
C GLU A 71 -1.07 15.74 1.48
N MET A 72 -0.64 15.60 2.73
CA MET A 72 -1.54 15.51 3.89
C MET A 72 -1.36 16.66 4.91
N SER A 73 -0.54 17.69 4.63
CA SER A 73 -0.20 18.73 5.62
C SER A 73 -1.39 19.62 6.00
N GLN A 74 -2.41 19.71 5.14
CA GLN A 74 -3.65 20.42 5.45
C GLN A 74 -4.69 19.54 6.16
N VAL A 75 -4.45 18.23 6.29
CA VAL A 75 -5.42 17.29 6.87
C VAL A 75 -5.39 17.39 8.39
N THR A 76 -6.53 17.78 8.95
CA THR A 76 -6.77 17.94 10.39
C THR A 76 -7.47 16.74 11.01
N THR A 77 -8.01 15.82 10.22
CA THR A 77 -8.71 14.63 10.72
C THR A 77 -8.44 13.43 9.81
N VAL A 78 -7.85 12.38 10.36
CA VAL A 78 -7.60 11.07 9.75
C VAL A 78 -8.24 9.92 10.56
N ALA A 79 -9.20 10.26 11.42
CA ALA A 79 -9.84 9.32 12.34
C ALA A 79 -10.40 8.10 11.61
N GLY A 80 -10.03 6.90 12.07
CA GLY A 80 -10.45 5.63 11.49
C GLY A 80 -10.20 5.47 9.99
N MET A 81 -9.26 6.21 9.40
CA MET A 81 -9.04 6.22 7.95
C MET A 81 -8.78 4.82 7.39
N PHE A 82 -8.02 3.98 8.10
CA PHE A 82 -7.71 2.59 7.73
C PHE A 82 -8.37 1.57 8.66
N GLU A 83 -9.42 1.96 9.39
CA GLU A 83 -10.09 1.06 10.33
C GLU A 83 -10.64 -0.18 9.59
N GLY A 84 -10.14 -1.37 9.92
CA GLY A 84 -10.51 -2.63 9.27
C GLY A 84 -10.01 -2.79 7.82
N ALA A 85 -9.09 -1.94 7.35
CA ALA A 85 -8.39 -2.12 6.09
C ALA A 85 -7.26 -3.16 6.25
N SER A 86 -7.62 -4.42 6.52
CA SER A 86 -6.69 -5.44 7.03
C SER A 86 -5.51 -5.77 6.11
N SER A 87 -5.65 -5.59 4.79
CA SER A 87 -4.55 -5.80 3.83
C SER A 87 -3.65 -4.58 3.62
N PHE A 88 -3.99 -3.41 4.17
CA PHE A 88 -3.24 -2.18 3.96
C PHE A 88 -1.86 -2.27 4.61
N HIS A 89 -0.80 -2.01 3.85
CA HIS A 89 0.58 -2.12 4.31
C HIS A 89 1.55 -1.11 3.71
N GLN A 90 1.04 -0.07 3.04
CA GLN A 90 1.86 0.92 2.35
C GLN A 90 2.59 1.82 3.35
N ASP A 91 3.84 2.16 3.07
CA ASP A 91 4.61 3.04 3.95
C ASP A 91 4.14 4.49 3.79
N ILE A 92 3.38 4.95 4.79
CA ILE A 92 2.89 6.32 4.90
C ILE A 92 3.55 7.07 6.04
N THR A 93 4.65 6.57 6.62
CA THR A 93 5.33 7.22 7.76
C THR A 93 5.85 8.62 7.43
N GLY A 94 6.05 8.92 6.13
CA GLY A 94 6.41 10.24 5.62
C GLY A 94 5.27 11.27 5.61
N TRP A 95 4.01 10.86 5.81
CA TRP A 95 2.89 11.79 5.83
C TRP A 95 2.95 12.73 7.03
N THR A 96 3.11 14.03 6.75
CA THR A 96 2.95 15.08 7.77
C THR A 96 1.51 15.56 7.78
N LEU A 97 0.84 15.47 8.93
CA LEU A 97 -0.52 15.98 9.12
C LEU A 97 -0.51 17.41 9.67
N ALA A 98 -1.66 18.08 9.66
CA ALA A 98 -1.82 19.35 10.37
C ALA A 98 -1.57 19.17 11.88
N SER A 99 -1.03 20.21 12.52
CA SER A 99 -0.78 20.18 13.96
C SER A 99 -2.06 19.90 14.75
N GLY A 100 -2.00 18.92 15.67
CA GLY A 100 -3.15 18.51 16.47
C GLY A 100 -4.20 17.71 15.70
N ALA A 101 -3.87 17.15 14.54
CA ALA A 101 -4.81 16.34 13.76
C ALA A 101 -5.40 15.19 14.59
N ASN A 102 -6.69 14.93 14.39
CA ASN A 102 -7.37 13.81 15.02
C ASN A 102 -7.01 12.49 14.32
N THR A 103 -6.28 11.63 15.03
CA THR A 103 -5.78 10.34 14.54
C THR A 103 -6.42 9.14 15.26
N THR A 104 -7.53 9.35 15.96
CA THR A 104 -8.18 8.30 16.75
C THR A 104 -8.59 7.12 15.87
N GLY A 105 -8.22 5.91 16.28
CA GLY A 105 -8.54 4.65 15.63
C GLY A 105 -7.98 4.49 14.22
N MET A 106 -7.01 5.32 13.80
CA MET A 106 -6.56 5.39 12.40
C MET A 106 -6.19 4.00 11.83
N PHE A 107 -5.51 3.17 12.62
CA PHE A 107 -5.05 1.84 12.21
C PHE A 107 -5.75 0.68 12.94
N THR A 108 -6.88 0.92 13.62
CA THR A 108 -7.61 -0.15 14.33
C THR A 108 -8.05 -1.24 13.35
N GLY A 109 -7.56 -2.47 13.50
CA GLY A 109 -7.86 -3.58 12.58
C GLY A 109 -7.17 -3.50 11.21
N ALA A 110 -6.17 -2.63 11.05
CA ALA A 110 -5.24 -2.64 9.91
C ALA A 110 -4.13 -3.67 10.17
N ASP A 111 -4.50 -4.95 10.18
CA ASP A 111 -3.66 -6.04 10.69
C ASP A 111 -2.27 -6.11 10.03
N THR A 112 -2.21 -5.95 8.71
CA THR A 112 -0.93 -6.03 7.99
C THR A 112 -0.02 -4.85 8.34
N TRP A 113 -0.55 -3.62 8.42
CA TRP A 113 0.18 -2.45 8.93
C TRP A 113 0.71 -2.69 10.35
N LEU A 114 -0.16 -3.11 11.28
CA LEU A 114 0.18 -3.31 12.69
C LEU A 114 1.18 -4.45 12.93
N SER A 115 1.29 -5.40 12.00
CA SER A 115 2.32 -6.43 12.06
C SER A 115 3.72 -5.95 11.63
N ARG A 116 3.82 -4.79 10.95
CA ARG A 116 5.06 -4.31 10.31
C ARG A 116 5.57 -2.97 10.82
N ALA A 117 4.67 -2.13 11.31
CA ALA A 117 4.95 -0.84 11.92
C ALA A 117 4.81 -0.94 13.43
N SER A 118 5.77 -0.38 14.17
CA SER A 118 5.69 -0.23 15.61
C SER A 118 5.67 1.24 15.99
N ARG A 119 5.09 1.53 17.14
CA ARG A 119 5.07 2.89 17.69
C ARG A 119 6.48 3.28 18.11
N ALA A 120 6.95 4.46 17.67
CA ALA A 120 8.26 4.99 18.05
C ALA A 120 8.40 5.18 19.57
N ASP A 121 7.28 5.49 20.23
CA ASP A 121 7.18 5.67 21.68
C ASP A 121 6.98 4.35 22.46
N GLY A 122 6.91 3.20 21.78
CA GLY A 122 6.68 1.88 22.38
C GLY A 122 5.26 1.64 22.92
N SER A 123 4.32 2.56 22.68
CA SER A 123 2.92 2.38 23.10
C SER A 123 2.21 1.26 22.33
N ALA A 124 1.17 0.69 22.94
CA ALA A 124 0.34 -0.34 22.32
C ALA A 124 -0.89 0.22 21.57
N THR A 125 -0.97 1.55 21.42
CA THR A 125 -2.10 2.17 20.71
C THR A 125 -2.01 1.93 19.21
N THR A 126 -3.17 1.83 18.57
CA THR A 126 -3.32 1.83 17.12
C THR A 126 -3.53 3.23 16.54
N ASP A 127 -3.44 4.25 17.41
CA ASP A 127 -3.65 5.64 17.06
C ASP A 127 -2.34 6.35 16.75
N GLY A 128 -2.46 7.59 16.31
CA GLY A 128 -1.36 8.53 16.18
C GLY A 128 -1.05 8.85 14.72
N PRO A 129 -0.40 9.99 14.46
CA PRO A 129 -0.05 10.36 13.10
C PRO A 129 0.92 9.33 12.52
N PRO A 130 0.95 9.15 11.19
CA PRO A 130 1.91 8.26 10.55
C PRO A 130 3.37 8.50 10.95
N THR A 131 3.76 9.75 11.22
CA THR A 131 5.11 10.12 11.70
C THR A 131 5.48 9.55 13.07
N ALA A 132 4.52 9.04 13.85
CA ALA A 132 4.78 8.42 15.14
C ALA A 132 5.00 6.88 15.04
N TRP A 133 4.97 6.34 13.83
CA TRP A 133 5.23 4.95 13.52
C TRP A 133 6.60 4.79 12.88
N VAL A 134 7.26 3.67 13.18
CA VAL A 134 8.50 3.24 12.54
C VAL A 134 8.23 1.92 11.85
N THR A 135 8.51 1.86 10.55
CA THR A 135 8.46 0.61 9.79
C THR A 135 9.77 -0.16 10.01
N SER A 136 9.69 -1.49 10.08
CA SER A 136 10.81 -2.35 10.49
C SER A 136 11.98 -2.42 9.50
N GLY A 137 12.01 -1.57 8.45
CA GLY A 137 13.11 -1.52 7.46
C GLY A 137 13.36 -2.83 6.71
N ARG A 138 12.47 -3.81 6.86
CA ARG A 138 12.50 -5.08 6.14
C ARG A 138 11.64 -4.97 4.90
N CYS A 139 12.24 -5.22 3.75
CA CYS A 139 11.55 -5.20 2.48
C CYS A 139 10.55 -6.35 2.38
N PHE A 140 9.52 -6.16 1.55
CA PHE A 140 8.53 -7.21 1.34
C PHE A 140 9.14 -8.41 0.58
N ILE A 141 8.37 -9.50 0.52
CA ILE A 141 8.67 -10.59 -0.41
C ILE A 141 8.59 -10.03 -1.84
N ASN A 142 9.61 -10.33 -2.66
CA ASN A 142 9.85 -9.71 -3.96
C ASN A 142 10.23 -8.22 -3.92
N GLU A 143 10.71 -7.71 -2.78
CA GLU A 143 11.45 -6.45 -2.72
C GLU A 143 12.82 -6.68 -2.09
N HIS A 144 13.78 -5.83 -2.42
CA HIS A 144 15.13 -5.86 -1.88
C HIS A 144 15.53 -4.47 -1.42
N VAL A 145 16.56 -4.38 -0.58
CA VAL A 145 17.12 -3.08 -0.20
C VAL A 145 18.00 -2.58 -1.35
N GLN A 146 17.73 -1.38 -1.87
CA GLN A 146 18.59 -0.65 -2.81
C GLN A 146 18.77 0.79 -2.32
N SER A 147 20.00 1.18 -2.03
CA SER A 147 20.35 2.50 -1.50
C SER A 147 19.57 2.87 -0.22
N GLY A 148 19.30 1.88 0.64
CA GLY A 148 18.57 2.06 1.90
C GLY A 148 17.04 2.12 1.77
N TRP A 149 16.50 1.88 0.58
CA TRP A 149 15.05 1.82 0.30
C TRP A 149 14.63 0.44 -0.14
N CYS A 150 13.36 0.09 0.06
CA CYS A 150 12.81 -1.14 -0.49
C CYS A 150 12.34 -0.91 -1.93
N VAL A 151 12.92 -1.67 -2.85
CA VAL A 151 12.64 -1.63 -4.28
C VAL A 151 12.13 -3.00 -4.71
N ALA A 152 11.13 -3.03 -5.59
CA ALA A 152 10.60 -4.28 -6.14
C ALA A 152 11.63 -5.01 -7.00
N CYS A 153 11.65 -6.33 -6.92
CA CYS A 153 12.43 -7.19 -7.80
C CYS A 153 11.95 -7.09 -9.25
N ASP A 154 12.89 -7.19 -10.19
CA ASP A 154 12.59 -7.22 -11.61
C ASP A 154 11.79 -8.46 -12.00
N ALA A 155 11.10 -8.38 -13.15
CA ALA A 155 10.32 -9.49 -13.68
C ALA A 155 11.22 -10.72 -13.95
N GLY A 156 11.00 -11.78 -13.17
CA GLY A 156 11.75 -13.05 -13.26
C GLY A 156 12.61 -13.35 -12.03
N GLU A 157 12.70 -12.38 -11.12
CA GLU A 157 13.47 -12.49 -9.88
C GLU A 157 12.55 -12.56 -8.65
N TYR A 158 13.10 -12.98 -7.50
CA TYR A 158 12.40 -13.00 -6.22
C TYR A 158 13.36 -12.72 -5.06
N ASN A 159 12.85 -12.23 -3.94
CA ASN A 159 13.65 -12.10 -2.71
C ASN A 159 13.64 -13.45 -1.97
N ALA A 160 14.79 -14.13 -1.89
CA ALA A 160 14.85 -15.45 -1.28
C ALA A 160 14.84 -15.37 0.26
N PRO A 161 14.30 -16.40 0.94
CA PRO A 161 14.31 -16.45 2.40
C PRO A 161 15.75 -16.40 2.95
N GLY A 162 16.13 -15.26 3.54
CA GLY A 162 17.48 -15.04 4.07
C GLY A 162 18.18 -13.78 3.54
N ASP A 163 17.66 -13.17 2.48
CA ASP A 163 18.22 -11.95 1.86
C ASP A 163 17.57 -10.65 2.40
N ASP A 164 16.95 -10.73 3.58
CA ASP A 164 16.40 -9.59 4.32
C ASP A 164 17.39 -9.13 5.40
N PRO A 165 18.32 -8.19 5.13
CA PRO A 165 19.12 -7.62 6.19
C PRO A 165 18.24 -6.74 7.08
N ALA A 166 18.56 -6.75 8.37
CA ALA A 166 18.17 -5.65 9.25
C ALA A 166 19.00 -4.41 8.88
N LEU A 167 18.47 -3.56 7.99
CA LEU A 167 18.99 -2.25 7.57
C LEU A 167 20.42 -2.22 6.96
N GLY A 168 20.55 -1.50 5.84
CA GLY A 168 21.82 -0.86 5.43
C GLY A 168 22.76 -1.64 4.51
N VAL A 169 22.40 -2.84 4.06
CA VAL A 169 23.15 -3.55 3.01
C VAL A 169 22.23 -3.75 1.82
N ASP A 170 22.65 -3.28 0.64
CA ASP A 170 21.92 -3.54 -0.59
C ASP A 170 21.86 -5.05 -0.84
N THR A 171 20.66 -5.60 -1.00
CA THR A 171 20.46 -6.98 -1.43
C THR A 171 20.11 -7.04 -2.91
N ARG A 172 20.18 -8.22 -3.51
CA ARG A 172 19.79 -8.44 -4.90
C ARG A 172 18.67 -9.46 -4.90
N CYS A 173 17.77 -9.34 -5.86
CA CYS A 173 16.79 -10.38 -6.09
C CYS A 173 17.47 -11.58 -6.79
N ASP A 174 16.97 -12.77 -6.48
CA ASP A 174 17.45 -14.03 -7.02
C ASP A 174 16.65 -14.45 -8.25
N ALA A 175 17.33 -15.02 -9.23
CA ALA A 175 16.65 -15.72 -10.33
C ALA A 175 16.20 -17.12 -9.88
N PHE A 176 15.08 -17.61 -10.42
CA PHE A 176 14.72 -19.02 -10.25
C PHE A 176 15.79 -19.92 -10.86
N PRO A 177 16.30 -20.93 -10.12
CA PRO A 177 17.38 -21.79 -10.61
C PRO A 177 16.93 -22.67 -11.79
N ASP A 178 15.64 -23.03 -11.84
CA ASP A 178 15.03 -23.75 -12.96
C ASP A 178 13.49 -23.61 -12.98
N LYS A 179 12.88 -24.20 -14.03
CA LYS A 179 11.41 -24.23 -14.22
C LYS A 179 10.68 -25.01 -13.12
N THR A 180 11.32 -25.95 -12.46
CA THR A 180 10.74 -26.79 -11.41
C THR A 180 10.59 -25.98 -10.12
N ALA A 181 11.61 -25.19 -9.77
CA ALA A 181 11.58 -24.24 -8.66
C ALA A 181 10.47 -23.19 -8.87
N LEU A 182 10.37 -22.63 -10.08
CA LEU A 182 9.29 -21.70 -10.43
C LEU A 182 7.90 -22.36 -10.31
N LYS A 183 7.73 -23.58 -10.84
CA LYS A 183 6.47 -24.31 -10.75
C LYS A 183 6.04 -24.59 -9.30
N THR A 184 7.01 -24.92 -8.43
CA THR A 184 6.77 -25.19 -7.01
C THR A 184 6.30 -23.94 -6.28
N ALA A 185 6.91 -22.79 -6.56
CA ALA A 185 6.47 -21.48 -6.06
C ALA A 185 5.02 -21.16 -6.46
N VAL A 186 4.68 -21.37 -7.73
CA VAL A 186 3.31 -21.18 -8.25
C VAL A 186 2.31 -22.11 -7.57
N ASP A 187 2.64 -23.38 -7.42
CA ASP A 187 1.74 -24.39 -6.81
C ASP A 187 1.49 -24.08 -5.33
N ASN A 188 2.53 -23.71 -4.58
CA ASN A 188 2.40 -23.30 -3.19
C ASN A 188 1.50 -22.07 -3.05
N CYS A 189 1.57 -21.15 -4.00
CA CYS A 189 0.68 -20.00 -3.96
C CYS A 189 -0.78 -20.36 -4.27
N LEU A 190 -1.01 -21.14 -5.33
CA LEU A 190 -2.36 -21.56 -5.72
C LEU A 190 -3.05 -22.39 -4.62
N ALA A 191 -2.28 -23.07 -3.78
CA ALA A 191 -2.79 -23.77 -2.60
C ALA A 191 -3.39 -22.81 -1.55
N VAL A 192 -2.86 -21.59 -1.43
CA VAL A 192 -3.33 -20.56 -0.49
C VAL A 192 -4.34 -19.60 -1.15
N ASN A 193 -4.21 -19.39 -2.46
CA ASN A 193 -5.09 -18.55 -3.25
C ASN A 193 -5.47 -19.22 -4.58
N PRO A 194 -6.61 -19.94 -4.61
CA PRO A 194 -7.01 -20.77 -5.77
C PRO A 194 -7.24 -19.98 -7.06
N THR A 195 -7.38 -18.65 -6.97
CA THR A 195 -7.60 -17.78 -8.12
C THR A 195 -6.28 -17.31 -8.76
N GLY A 196 -5.13 -17.56 -8.14
CA GLY A 196 -3.82 -17.02 -8.53
C GLY A 196 -3.68 -15.50 -8.34
N LYS A 197 -4.80 -14.79 -8.16
CA LYS A 197 -4.84 -13.34 -8.01
C LYS A 197 -4.21 -12.95 -6.67
N LEU A 198 -3.28 -12.00 -6.64
CA LEU A 198 -2.58 -11.55 -5.41
C LEU A 198 -1.65 -12.60 -4.80
N CYS A 199 -1.24 -13.60 -5.59
CA CYS A 199 -0.29 -14.61 -5.15
C CYS A 199 1.00 -13.99 -4.59
N CYS A 200 1.53 -13.01 -5.31
CA CYS A 200 2.75 -12.29 -4.93
C CYS A 200 2.53 -11.25 -3.81
N SER A 201 1.31 -10.75 -3.63
CA SER A 201 1.02 -9.61 -2.74
C SER A 201 0.42 -10.01 -1.37
N ARG A 202 0.33 -11.31 -1.07
CA ARG A 202 -0.09 -11.85 0.24
C ARG A 202 0.98 -12.73 0.92
N GLY A 203 2.25 -12.54 0.57
CA GLY A 203 3.36 -13.19 1.29
C GLY A 203 3.75 -14.58 0.78
N ALA A 204 3.30 -15.00 -0.42
CA ALA A 204 3.83 -16.20 -1.08
C ALA A 204 4.91 -15.82 -2.11
N ASN A 205 6.01 -16.59 -2.15
CA ASN A 205 7.12 -16.39 -3.07
C ASN A 205 6.71 -16.82 -4.50
N CYS A 206 6.36 -15.83 -5.34
CA CYS A 206 5.78 -15.94 -6.70
C CYS A 206 6.74 -16.39 -7.82
N GLY A 207 7.96 -15.87 -7.92
CA GLY A 207 8.15 -14.62 -8.66
C GLY A 207 7.25 -14.50 -9.90
N ALA A 208 7.79 -14.38 -11.12
CA ALA A 208 7.03 -13.93 -12.31
C ALA A 208 5.96 -14.88 -12.90
N ALA A 209 5.16 -15.53 -12.06
CA ALA A 209 3.80 -15.94 -12.44
C ALA A 209 2.77 -14.81 -12.25
N GLY A 210 3.23 -13.61 -11.85
CA GLY A 210 2.38 -12.45 -11.57
C GLY A 210 2.01 -11.56 -12.76
N THR A 211 2.57 -11.79 -13.96
CA THR A 211 2.22 -11.02 -15.17
C THR A 211 2.30 -11.88 -16.44
N ALA A 212 1.56 -12.98 -16.47
CA ALA A 212 1.05 -13.59 -17.72
C ALA A 212 -0.19 -14.43 -17.42
#